data_AF-A0A930T7H7-F1
#
_entry.id   AF-A0A930T7H7-F1
#
_cell.length_a   1.000
_cell.length_b   1.000
_cell.length_c   1.000
_cell.angle_alpha   90.00
_cell.angle_beta   90.00
_cell.angle_gamma   90.00
#
_symmetry.space_group_name_H-M   'P 1'
#
loop_
_entity.id
_entity.type
_entity.pdbx_description
1 polymer ?
#
loop_
_entity_poly.entity_id
_entity_poly.type
_entity_poly.pdbx_seq_one_letter_code
_entity_poly.pdbx_strand_id
1 'polypeptide(L)'
;MSSIEVVFSFDTTGSMYPCLTQVRRKIKESVTRLMNEIPLIKIGIIAHGDYCDAGSTYVTKKFNLSSDIDAICNFVQNVEPTGGGDAPECYELVLHEAQSFAWSESASKSLVLIGDDIPHAPAHNPQKLNWRQEIQKLAEKGITVYGVQALNRSHATPFYQELAQQSGGFHINLDQFSHITDLFLAVCYQQSSHEQLQAYEQEVIAEGRMSRGLNRIFNSMMNREETSMFQTSDLRAVPPGRFQVLDVDDNISIKGFVLENGLYFKIGRGFYEFTKTETIQGHKEIILMDKVTGDLFEGQAAREMLGLPEGSTVRIKPNNLEKYTVFVQSTSANRKLIAGTKFLYEVEDWHR
;
A
#
# COMPACT_ATOMS: atom_id res chain seq x y z
N MET A 1 -4.34 29.64 -11.95
CA MET A 1 -4.11 28.29 -11.41
C MET A 1 -5.47 27.69 -11.15
N SER A 2 -5.77 26.53 -11.72
CA SER A 2 -6.97 25.75 -11.39
C SER A 2 -6.83 25.21 -9.96
N SER A 3 -7.91 25.28 -9.17
CA SER A 3 -7.98 24.63 -7.86
C SER A 3 -7.84 23.12 -8.07
N ILE A 4 -7.16 22.42 -7.15
CA ILE A 4 -7.03 20.96 -7.20
C ILE A 4 -7.87 20.39 -6.08
N GLU A 5 -8.74 19.43 -6.42
CA GLU A 5 -9.59 18.75 -5.47
C GLU A 5 -9.35 17.25 -5.62
N VAL A 6 -8.88 16.60 -4.54
CA VAL A 6 -8.60 15.17 -4.53
C VAL A 6 -9.37 14.53 -3.39
N VAL A 7 -10.13 13.48 -3.70
CA VAL A 7 -10.74 12.62 -2.68
C VAL A 7 -9.98 11.30 -2.65
N PHE A 8 -9.49 10.91 -1.48
CA PHE A 8 -8.86 9.61 -1.27
C PHE A 8 -9.85 8.66 -0.63
N SER A 9 -10.05 7.50 -1.23
CA SER A 9 -10.79 6.40 -0.62
C SER A 9 -9.81 5.40 -0.03
N PHE A 10 -9.91 5.14 1.28
CA PHE A 10 -9.13 4.11 1.97
C PHE A 10 -10.03 2.95 2.35
N ASP A 11 -9.69 1.78 1.83
CA ASP A 11 -10.20 0.51 2.32
C ASP A 11 -9.68 0.29 3.75
N THR A 12 -10.61 0.09 4.69
CA THR A 12 -10.31 -0.06 6.11
C THR A 12 -10.47 -1.49 6.62
N THR A 13 -10.70 -2.46 5.72
CA THR A 13 -10.85 -3.88 6.06
C THR A 13 -9.56 -4.49 6.57
N GLY A 14 -9.63 -5.72 7.10
CA GLY A 14 -8.50 -6.38 7.76
C GLY A 14 -7.24 -6.52 6.89
N SER A 15 -7.37 -6.74 5.58
CA SER A 15 -6.23 -6.82 4.65
C SER A 15 -5.56 -5.46 4.42
N MET A 16 -6.34 -4.38 4.48
CA MET A 16 -5.93 -3.03 4.12
C MET A 16 -5.65 -2.11 5.31
N TYR A 17 -6.07 -2.47 6.51
CA TYR A 17 -5.80 -1.69 7.73
C TYR A 17 -4.32 -1.38 8.00
N PRO A 18 -3.35 -2.27 7.69
CA PRO A 18 -1.93 -1.92 7.79
C PRO A 18 -1.51 -0.81 6.84
N CYS A 19 -2.16 -0.66 5.68
CA CYS A 19 -1.96 0.47 4.77
C CYS A 19 -2.39 1.78 5.44
N LEU A 20 -3.59 1.81 6.03
CA LEU A 20 -4.07 2.97 6.79
C LEU A 20 -3.14 3.31 7.96
N THR A 21 -2.56 2.30 8.61
CA THR A 21 -1.56 2.50 9.66
C THR A 21 -0.33 3.25 9.14
N GLN A 22 0.16 2.94 7.93
CA GLN A 22 1.26 3.70 7.31
C GLN A 22 0.86 5.14 6.99
N VAL A 23 -0.36 5.37 6.50
CA VAL A 23 -0.89 6.72 6.26
C VAL A 23 -0.89 7.53 7.55
N ARG A 24 -1.41 6.99 8.65
CA ARG A 24 -1.45 7.67 9.96
C ARG A 24 -0.09 8.12 10.46
N ARG A 25 0.98 7.37 10.16
CA ARG A 25 2.34 7.72 10.60
C ARG A 25 2.85 9.02 9.99
N LYS A 26 2.47 9.34 8.74
CA LYS A 26 3.01 10.49 7.99
C LYS A 26 1.97 11.51 7.52
N ILE A 27 0.68 11.28 7.75
CA ILE A 27 -0.39 12.13 7.19
C ILE A 27 -0.20 13.62 7.50
N LYS A 28 0.22 13.97 8.72
CA LYS A 28 0.42 15.36 9.11
C LYS A 28 1.52 16.03 8.30
N GLU A 29 2.64 15.34 8.10
CA GLU A 29 3.75 15.82 7.29
C GLU A 29 3.32 15.96 5.83
N SER A 30 2.70 14.92 5.26
CA SER A 30 2.26 14.91 3.86
C SER A 30 1.23 15.99 3.55
N VAL A 31 0.19 16.15 4.38
CA VAL A 31 -0.87 17.15 4.16
C VAL A 31 -0.32 18.56 4.37
N THR A 32 0.51 18.79 5.39
CA THR A 32 1.15 20.11 5.59
C THR A 32 1.99 20.49 4.38
N ARG A 33 2.78 19.56 3.85
CA ARG A 33 3.59 19.76 2.66
C ARG A 33 2.75 20.13 1.44
N LEU A 34 1.70 19.37 1.15
CA LEU A 34 0.82 19.63 0.01
C LEU A 34 0.11 20.98 0.10
N MET A 35 -0.40 21.36 1.27
CA MET A 35 -1.06 22.66 1.45
C MET A 35 -0.10 23.83 1.23
N ASN A 36 1.20 23.63 1.50
CA ASN A 36 2.24 24.64 1.27
C ASN A 36 2.69 24.70 -0.20
N GLU A 37 2.84 23.55 -0.86
CA GLU A 37 3.41 23.46 -2.22
C GLU A 37 2.38 23.59 -3.34
N ILE A 38 1.10 23.29 -3.05
CA ILE A 38 0.00 23.30 -4.01
C ILE A 38 -1.09 24.28 -3.54
N PRO A 39 -1.07 25.53 -4.03
CA PRO A 39 -2.06 26.53 -3.65
C PRO A 39 -3.49 26.07 -3.93
N LEU A 40 -4.39 26.29 -2.98
CA LEU A 40 -5.84 26.00 -3.10
C LEU A 40 -6.18 24.50 -3.25
N ILE A 41 -5.26 23.60 -2.92
CA ILE A 41 -5.60 22.18 -2.86
C ILE A 41 -6.65 21.94 -1.76
N LYS A 42 -7.65 21.10 -2.07
CA LYS A 42 -8.56 20.53 -1.08
C LYS A 42 -8.50 19.02 -1.13
N ILE A 43 -8.53 18.43 0.06
CA ILE A 43 -8.49 16.99 0.25
C ILE A 43 -9.79 16.56 0.90
N GLY A 44 -10.45 15.58 0.30
CA GLY A 44 -11.57 14.85 0.90
C GLY A 44 -11.16 13.40 1.13
N ILE A 45 -11.88 12.71 2.01
CA ILE A 45 -11.58 11.31 2.35
C ILE A 45 -12.87 10.51 2.44
N ILE A 46 -12.84 9.29 1.89
CA ILE A 46 -13.83 8.25 2.13
C ILE A 46 -13.09 7.09 2.80
N ALA A 47 -13.49 6.72 4.00
CA ALA A 47 -13.08 5.44 4.58
C ALA A 47 -14.21 4.45 4.34
N HIS A 48 -13.89 3.24 3.90
CA HIS A 48 -14.89 2.24 3.57
C HIS A 48 -14.47 0.84 4.04
N GLY A 49 -15.43 0.10 4.57
CA GLY A 49 -15.32 -1.33 4.81
C GLY A 49 -16.26 -2.08 3.87
N ASP A 50 -17.01 -3.01 4.43
CA ASP A 50 -18.02 -3.78 3.68
C ASP A 50 -19.43 -3.57 4.24
N TYR A 51 -20.45 -4.04 3.53
CA TYR A 51 -21.84 -3.96 3.96
C TYR A 51 -22.11 -4.71 5.27
N CYS A 52 -21.37 -5.79 5.56
CA CYS A 52 -21.49 -6.51 6.81
C CYS A 52 -21.02 -5.70 8.03
N ASP A 53 -20.18 -4.68 7.81
CA ASP A 53 -19.64 -3.83 8.88
C ASP A 53 -20.66 -2.81 9.41
N ALA A 54 -21.81 -2.64 8.73
CA ALA A 54 -22.88 -1.72 9.14
C ALA A 54 -23.34 -1.94 10.60
N GLY A 55 -23.29 -3.18 11.09
CA GLY A 55 -23.71 -3.54 12.45
C GLY A 55 -22.60 -3.52 13.50
N SER A 56 -21.34 -3.42 13.09
CA SER A 56 -20.17 -3.52 13.99
C SER A 56 -19.40 -2.20 14.11
N THR A 57 -19.20 -1.51 12.98
CA THR A 57 -18.35 -0.32 12.87
C THR A 57 -19.00 0.71 11.94
N TYR A 58 -18.80 0.59 10.63
CA TYR A 58 -19.44 1.41 9.59
C TYR A 58 -19.25 0.77 8.21
N VAL A 59 -20.11 1.12 7.24
CA VAL A 59 -19.88 0.80 5.82
C VAL A 59 -18.99 1.87 5.19
N THR A 60 -19.38 3.14 5.32
CA THR A 60 -18.60 4.30 4.86
C THR A 60 -18.55 5.42 5.91
N LYS A 61 -17.45 6.16 5.95
CA LYS A 61 -17.31 7.45 6.63
C LYS A 61 -16.69 8.46 5.68
N LYS A 62 -17.21 9.69 5.67
CA LYS A 62 -16.77 10.75 4.75
C LYS A 62 -16.23 11.98 5.47
N PHE A 63 -15.16 12.51 4.93
CA PHE A 63 -14.62 13.84 5.22
C PHE A 63 -14.70 14.69 3.96
N ASN A 64 -15.45 15.79 4.03
CA ASN A 64 -15.65 16.69 2.88
C ASN A 64 -14.34 17.36 2.45
N LEU A 65 -14.27 17.80 1.19
CA LEU A 65 -13.15 18.57 0.64
C LEU A 65 -12.82 19.77 1.54
N SER A 66 -11.61 19.78 2.10
CA SER A 66 -11.11 20.82 2.99
C SER A 66 -9.63 21.10 2.75
N SER A 67 -9.18 22.29 3.14
CA SER A 67 -7.76 22.67 3.24
C SER A 67 -7.29 22.73 4.70
N ASP A 68 -8.14 22.34 5.66
CA ASP A 68 -7.82 22.33 7.09
C ASP A 68 -6.99 21.09 7.42
N ILE A 69 -5.69 21.31 7.63
CA ILE A 69 -4.70 20.28 7.95
C ILE A 69 -5.11 19.49 9.19
N ASP A 70 -5.52 20.18 10.26
CA ASP A 70 -5.83 19.54 11.53
C ASP A 70 -7.13 18.72 11.43
N ALA A 71 -8.13 19.22 10.70
CA ALA A 71 -9.36 18.48 10.46
C ALA A 71 -9.14 17.20 9.62
N ILE A 72 -8.31 17.28 8.56
CA ILE A 72 -7.93 16.12 7.74
C ILE A 72 -7.18 15.09 8.60
N CYS A 73 -6.16 15.54 9.35
CA CYS A 73 -5.39 14.67 10.22
C CYS A 73 -6.30 14.01 11.27
N ASN A 74 -7.18 14.78 11.90
CA ASN A 74 -8.09 14.27 12.91
C ASN A 74 -9.03 13.19 12.35
N PHE A 75 -9.53 13.34 11.13
CA PHE A 75 -10.33 12.29 10.49
C PHE A 75 -9.54 11.00 10.30
N VAL A 76 -8.35 11.06 9.69
CA VAL A 76 -7.52 9.88 9.40
C VAL A 76 -7.02 9.18 10.66
N GLN A 77 -6.71 9.93 11.71
CA GLN A 77 -6.23 9.36 12.97
C GLN A 77 -7.34 8.62 13.74
N ASN A 78 -8.59 9.05 13.62
CA ASN A 78 -9.70 8.53 14.44
C ASN A 78 -10.63 7.56 13.72
N VAL A 79 -10.55 7.46 12.38
CA VAL A 79 -11.36 6.49 11.66
C VAL A 79 -10.97 5.08 12.05
N GLU A 80 -11.92 4.22 12.40
CA GLU A 80 -11.70 2.90 12.98
C GLU A 80 -11.39 1.84 11.89
N PRO A 81 -10.68 0.74 12.20
CA PRO A 81 -10.65 -0.41 11.30
C PRO A 81 -12.06 -1.01 11.11
N THR A 82 -12.29 -1.60 9.96
CA THR A 82 -13.45 -2.46 9.67
C THR A 82 -13.01 -3.91 9.53
N GLY A 83 -13.96 -4.85 9.54
CA GLY A 83 -13.65 -6.27 9.46
C GLY A 83 -13.40 -6.75 8.04
N GLY A 84 -14.33 -6.41 7.13
CA GLY A 84 -14.56 -7.21 5.93
C GLY A 84 -15.27 -8.52 6.28
N GLY A 85 -16.12 -9.02 5.37
CA GLY A 85 -16.94 -10.23 5.61
C GLY A 85 -16.76 -11.27 4.53
N ASP A 86 -16.71 -10.83 3.28
CA ASP A 86 -16.32 -11.61 2.11
C ASP A 86 -15.19 -10.92 1.36
N ALA A 87 -14.78 -11.48 0.22
CA ALA A 87 -13.61 -10.97 -0.51
C ALA A 87 -13.90 -9.67 -1.29
N PRO A 88 -15.04 -9.51 -1.99
CA PRO A 88 -15.42 -8.22 -2.57
C PRO A 88 -15.71 -7.17 -1.48
N GLU A 89 -15.44 -5.92 -1.82
CA GLU A 89 -15.62 -4.78 -0.91
C GLU A 89 -16.55 -3.72 -1.53
N CYS A 90 -17.03 -2.73 -0.77
CA CYS A 90 -18.06 -1.79 -1.24
C CYS A 90 -17.55 -0.68 -2.19
N TYR A 91 -16.63 -0.98 -3.11
CA TYR A 91 -16.03 -0.01 -4.03
C TYR A 91 -17.05 0.68 -4.95
N GLU A 92 -18.14 0.00 -5.31
CA GLU A 92 -19.24 0.61 -6.05
C GLU A 92 -19.97 1.69 -5.24
N LEU A 93 -20.08 1.52 -3.91
CA LEU A 93 -20.63 2.53 -3.02
C LEU A 93 -19.70 3.73 -2.88
N VAL A 94 -18.38 3.51 -2.84
CA VAL A 94 -17.38 4.60 -2.87
C VAL A 94 -17.56 5.46 -4.13
N LEU A 95 -17.66 4.84 -5.31
CA LEU A 95 -17.87 5.55 -6.57
C LEU A 95 -19.21 6.31 -6.58
N HIS A 96 -20.24 5.72 -5.99
CA HIS A 96 -21.54 6.35 -5.82
C HIS A 96 -21.47 7.59 -4.93
N GLU A 97 -20.89 7.45 -3.74
CA GLU A 97 -20.82 8.52 -2.75
C GLU A 97 -19.90 9.66 -3.17
N ALA A 98 -18.81 9.38 -3.89
CA ALA A 98 -17.91 10.39 -4.43
C ALA A 98 -18.63 11.41 -5.32
N GLN A 99 -19.74 11.03 -5.98
CA GLN A 99 -20.54 11.96 -6.80
C GLN A 99 -21.21 13.07 -6.00
N SER A 100 -21.39 12.87 -4.69
CA SER A 100 -22.11 13.78 -3.78
C SER A 100 -21.22 14.84 -3.12
N PHE A 101 -19.90 14.74 -3.28
CA PHE A 101 -18.98 15.76 -2.79
C PHE A 101 -19.24 17.10 -3.51
N ALA A 102 -19.01 18.20 -2.78
CA ALA A 102 -19.17 19.57 -3.29
C ALA A 102 -17.98 19.98 -4.17
N TRP A 103 -17.80 19.25 -5.27
CA TRP A 103 -16.76 19.49 -6.27
C TRP A 103 -16.95 20.85 -6.94
N SER A 104 -15.89 21.62 -7.04
CA SER A 104 -15.87 22.89 -7.76
C SER A 104 -15.88 22.65 -9.27
N GLU A 105 -16.70 23.37 -10.03
CA GLU A 105 -16.80 23.20 -11.48
C GLU A 105 -15.47 23.45 -12.21
N SER A 106 -14.68 24.41 -11.73
CA SER A 106 -13.41 24.84 -12.32
C SER A 106 -12.18 24.12 -11.77
N ALA A 107 -12.35 23.16 -10.85
CA ALA A 107 -11.24 22.42 -10.28
C ALA A 107 -10.80 21.25 -11.18
N SER A 108 -9.52 20.89 -11.11
CA SER A 108 -9.08 19.54 -11.48
C SER A 108 -9.54 18.59 -10.38
N LYS A 109 -10.30 17.55 -10.74
CA LYS A 109 -11.01 16.70 -9.79
C LYS A 109 -10.57 15.25 -9.94
N SER A 110 -10.09 14.67 -8.85
CA SER A 110 -9.66 13.27 -8.84
C SER A 110 -10.21 12.50 -7.64
N LEU A 111 -10.61 11.26 -7.89
CA LEU A 111 -10.87 10.25 -6.86
C LEU A 111 -9.74 9.22 -6.91
N VAL A 112 -9.11 8.94 -5.77
CA VAL A 112 -8.08 7.90 -5.64
C VAL A 112 -8.70 6.75 -4.87
N LEU A 113 -9.03 5.66 -5.55
CA LEU A 113 -9.63 4.48 -4.95
C LEU A 113 -8.53 3.49 -4.55
N ILE A 114 -8.31 3.32 -3.25
CA ILE A 114 -7.26 2.45 -2.69
C ILE A 114 -7.89 1.25 -2.03
N GLY A 115 -7.56 0.05 -2.51
CA GLY A 115 -8.07 -1.23 -2.01
C GLY A 115 -7.25 -2.40 -2.56
N ASP A 116 -7.59 -3.63 -2.21
CA ASP A 116 -6.91 -4.84 -2.70
C ASP A 116 -7.80 -5.84 -3.46
N ASP A 117 -9.12 -5.63 -3.56
CA ASP A 117 -10.05 -6.60 -4.17
C ASP A 117 -10.96 -6.02 -5.29
N ILE A 118 -12.17 -6.57 -5.48
CA ILE A 118 -13.16 -6.14 -6.48
C ILE A 118 -14.44 -5.61 -5.82
N PRO A 119 -15.24 -4.78 -6.51
CA PRO A 119 -16.57 -4.37 -6.03
C PRO A 119 -17.56 -5.54 -5.97
N HIS A 120 -18.57 -5.38 -5.13
CA HIS A 120 -19.75 -6.25 -5.16
C HIS A 120 -20.54 -6.10 -6.47
N ALA A 121 -21.05 -7.23 -6.98
CA ALA A 121 -21.97 -7.20 -8.12
C ALA A 121 -23.34 -6.60 -7.73
N PRO A 122 -24.13 -6.04 -8.68
CA PRO A 122 -25.44 -5.45 -8.40
C PRO A 122 -26.44 -6.37 -7.67
N ALA A 123 -26.29 -7.68 -7.80
CA ALA A 123 -27.13 -8.65 -7.11
C ALA A 123 -26.74 -8.86 -5.64
N HIS A 124 -25.54 -8.46 -5.25
CA HIS A 124 -24.93 -8.72 -3.94
C HIS A 124 -24.75 -7.45 -3.10
N ASN A 125 -25.02 -6.26 -3.64
CA ASN A 125 -25.05 -5.03 -2.85
C ASN A 125 -26.49 -4.49 -2.63
N PRO A 126 -26.78 -3.85 -1.48
CA PRO A 126 -28.13 -3.42 -1.11
C PRO A 126 -28.76 -2.40 -2.07
N GLN A 127 -27.93 -1.57 -2.70
CA GLN A 127 -28.36 -0.46 -3.56
C GLN A 127 -28.44 -0.86 -5.03
N LYS A 128 -28.08 -2.11 -5.39
CA LYS A 128 -27.99 -2.61 -6.76
C LYS A 128 -27.10 -1.75 -7.66
N LEU A 129 -26.09 -1.13 -7.08
CA LEU A 129 -25.11 -0.31 -7.77
C LEU A 129 -24.29 -1.17 -8.73
N ASN A 130 -24.00 -0.60 -9.89
CA ASN A 130 -23.07 -1.16 -10.85
C ASN A 130 -21.89 -0.20 -10.96
N TRP A 131 -20.71 -0.64 -10.54
CA TRP A 131 -19.51 0.21 -10.51
C TRP A 131 -19.18 0.83 -11.88
N ARG A 132 -19.49 0.16 -13.01
CA ARG A 132 -19.30 0.70 -14.37
C ARG A 132 -20.25 1.87 -14.68
N GLN A 133 -21.45 1.86 -14.11
CA GLN A 133 -22.36 2.99 -14.22
C GLN A 133 -21.93 4.14 -13.30
N GLU A 134 -21.44 3.83 -12.10
CA GLU A 134 -20.99 4.86 -11.16
C GLU A 134 -19.71 5.57 -11.64
N ILE A 135 -18.76 4.84 -12.24
CA ILE A 135 -17.57 5.45 -12.86
C ILE A 135 -17.94 6.33 -14.06
N GLN A 136 -18.92 5.92 -14.88
CA GLN A 136 -19.41 6.76 -15.99
C GLN A 136 -19.98 8.08 -15.46
N LYS A 137 -20.77 8.06 -14.39
CA LYS A 137 -21.32 9.28 -13.76
C LYS A 137 -20.22 10.20 -13.22
N LEU A 138 -19.13 9.64 -12.68
CA LEU A 138 -17.98 10.42 -12.24
C LEU A 138 -17.24 11.05 -13.43
N ALA A 139 -17.03 10.29 -14.51
CA ALA A 139 -16.40 10.78 -15.74
C ALA A 139 -17.22 11.92 -16.38
N GLU A 140 -18.55 11.80 -16.42
CA GLU A 140 -19.46 12.86 -16.89
C GLU A 140 -19.37 14.14 -16.05
N LYS A 141 -19.00 14.03 -14.76
CA LYS A 141 -18.71 15.17 -13.87
C LYS A 141 -17.28 15.71 -14.00
N GLY A 142 -16.46 15.15 -14.89
CA GLY A 142 -15.06 15.50 -15.06
C GLY A 142 -14.19 15.10 -13.86
N ILE A 143 -14.55 14.00 -13.17
CA ILE A 143 -13.77 13.43 -12.07
C ILE A 143 -12.98 12.25 -12.61
N THR A 144 -11.66 12.38 -12.62
CA THR A 144 -10.75 11.28 -12.99
C THR A 144 -10.60 10.31 -11.82
N VAL A 145 -10.57 9.00 -12.07
CA VAL A 145 -10.43 7.99 -11.01
C VAL A 145 -9.12 7.23 -11.16
N TYR A 146 -8.29 7.30 -10.13
CA TYR A 146 -7.06 6.53 -10.01
C TYR A 146 -7.35 5.25 -9.22
N GLY A 147 -7.11 4.11 -9.85
CA GLY A 147 -7.25 2.81 -9.22
C GLY A 147 -5.93 2.38 -8.60
N VAL A 148 -5.81 2.47 -7.28
CA VAL A 148 -4.63 2.03 -6.54
C VAL A 148 -4.89 0.62 -6.01
N GLN A 149 -4.32 -0.36 -6.70
CA GLN A 149 -4.42 -1.77 -6.35
C GLN A 149 -3.30 -2.15 -5.39
N ALA A 150 -3.63 -2.45 -4.15
CA ALA A 150 -2.69 -3.01 -3.20
C ALA A 150 -2.56 -4.54 -3.33
N LEU A 151 -1.44 -5.06 -2.83
CA LEU A 151 -1.15 -6.51 -2.72
C LEU A 151 -1.09 -7.31 -4.04
N ASN A 152 -1.35 -6.68 -5.20
CA ASN A 152 -1.27 -7.28 -6.53
C ASN A 152 -2.10 -8.56 -6.71
N ARG A 153 -3.30 -8.61 -6.11
CA ARG A 153 -4.22 -9.74 -6.32
C ARG A 153 -4.64 -9.82 -7.78
N SER A 154 -4.17 -10.83 -8.51
CA SER A 154 -4.33 -10.89 -9.97
C SER A 154 -5.79 -10.92 -10.43
N HIS A 155 -6.72 -11.45 -9.61
CA HIS A 155 -8.15 -11.45 -9.93
C HIS A 155 -8.76 -10.04 -9.93
N ALA A 156 -8.20 -9.12 -9.14
CA ALA A 156 -8.68 -7.74 -9.03
C ALA A 156 -8.07 -6.81 -10.10
N THR A 157 -6.94 -7.17 -10.71
CA THR A 157 -6.25 -6.34 -11.71
C THR A 157 -7.15 -5.88 -12.86
N PRO A 158 -7.99 -6.73 -13.49
CA PRO A 158 -8.88 -6.27 -14.55
C PRO A 158 -9.86 -5.17 -14.12
N PHE A 159 -10.34 -5.22 -12.87
CA PHE A 159 -11.22 -4.18 -12.33
C PHE A 159 -10.50 -2.83 -12.24
N TYR A 160 -9.31 -2.79 -11.64
CA TYR A 160 -8.55 -1.54 -11.49
C TYR A 160 -8.11 -0.95 -12.84
N GLN A 161 -7.72 -1.79 -13.80
CA GLN A 161 -7.38 -1.37 -15.16
C GLN A 161 -8.57 -0.72 -15.86
N GLU A 162 -9.74 -1.39 -15.83
CA GLU A 162 -10.94 -0.89 -16.48
C GLU A 162 -11.48 0.38 -15.78
N LEU A 163 -11.44 0.45 -14.44
CA LEU A 163 -11.80 1.63 -13.65
C LEU A 163 -10.99 2.87 -14.08
N ALA A 164 -9.68 2.71 -14.18
CA ALA A 164 -8.77 3.77 -14.60
C ALA A 164 -9.04 4.18 -16.06
N GLN A 165 -9.17 3.20 -16.96
CA GLN A 165 -9.40 3.45 -18.39
C GLN A 165 -10.69 4.24 -18.64
N GLN A 166 -11.79 3.90 -17.95
CA GLN A 166 -13.09 4.55 -18.17
C GLN A 166 -13.13 6.02 -17.74
N SER A 167 -12.26 6.44 -16.82
CA SER A 167 -12.21 7.83 -16.31
C SER A 167 -11.00 8.63 -16.80
N GLY A 168 -10.13 8.03 -17.62
CA GLY A 168 -8.87 8.63 -18.05
C GLY A 168 -7.81 8.72 -16.94
N GLY A 169 -7.92 7.87 -15.91
CA GLY A 169 -6.99 7.78 -14.80
C GLY A 169 -5.91 6.71 -14.99
N PHE A 170 -5.22 6.38 -13.89
CA PHE A 170 -4.15 5.39 -13.87
C PHE A 170 -4.49 4.20 -12.97
N HIS A 171 -4.10 3.00 -13.42
CA HIS A 171 -3.95 1.83 -12.55
C HIS A 171 -2.55 1.86 -11.96
N ILE A 172 -2.49 1.89 -10.63
CA ILE A 172 -1.26 2.01 -9.86
C ILE A 172 -1.17 0.82 -8.90
N ASN A 173 -0.06 0.09 -8.95
CA ASN A 173 0.18 -0.99 -7.99
C ASN A 173 0.84 -0.45 -6.73
N LEU A 174 0.31 -0.83 -5.56
CA LEU A 174 0.86 -0.54 -4.24
C LEU A 174 1.42 -1.83 -3.63
N ASP A 175 2.63 -2.19 -4.04
CA ASP A 175 3.30 -3.43 -3.63
C ASP A 175 3.69 -3.43 -2.14
N GLN A 176 4.09 -2.26 -1.65
CA GLN A 176 4.46 -2.00 -0.25
C GLN A 176 3.58 -0.89 0.29
N PHE A 177 2.89 -1.14 1.39
CA PHE A 177 2.05 -0.16 2.08
C PHE A 177 2.83 1.09 2.51
N SER A 178 4.12 0.97 2.80
CA SER A 178 4.97 2.12 3.13
C SER A 178 5.07 3.14 1.99
N HIS A 179 4.90 2.71 0.73
CA HIS A 179 4.89 3.60 -0.43
C HIS A 179 3.61 4.46 -0.52
N ILE A 180 2.58 4.23 0.28
CA ILE A 180 1.31 4.97 0.19
C ILE A 180 1.52 6.48 0.38
N THR A 181 2.49 6.86 1.21
CA THR A 181 2.78 8.26 1.52
C THR A 181 3.42 8.98 0.33
N ASP A 182 4.30 8.30 -0.39
CA ASP A 182 4.86 8.78 -1.66
C ASP A 182 3.80 8.82 -2.76
N LEU A 183 2.95 7.80 -2.85
CA LEU A 183 1.85 7.76 -3.82
C LEU A 183 0.89 8.93 -3.59
N PHE A 184 0.53 9.20 -2.33
CA PHE A 184 -0.35 10.30 -1.96
C PHE A 184 0.18 11.65 -2.45
N LEU A 185 1.46 11.93 -2.20
CA LEU A 185 2.13 13.15 -2.67
C LEU A 185 2.20 13.19 -4.20
N ALA A 186 2.63 12.09 -4.82
CA ALA A 186 2.80 11.99 -6.26
C ALA A 186 1.48 12.19 -7.02
N VAL A 187 0.36 11.66 -6.53
CA VAL A 187 -0.97 11.91 -7.12
C VAL A 187 -1.31 13.39 -7.09
N CYS A 188 -1.10 14.07 -5.96
CA CYS A 188 -1.38 15.50 -5.85
C CYS A 188 -0.47 16.35 -6.76
N TYR A 189 0.83 16.01 -6.84
CA TYR A 189 1.74 16.69 -7.78
C TYR A 189 1.38 16.44 -9.23
N GLN A 190 0.97 15.21 -9.58
CA GLN A 190 0.49 14.88 -10.92
C GLN A 190 -0.73 15.71 -11.32
N GLN A 191 -1.63 15.98 -10.37
CA GLN A 191 -2.79 16.84 -10.59
C GLN A 191 -2.42 18.33 -10.73
N SER A 192 -1.25 18.72 -10.24
CA SER A 192 -0.76 20.09 -10.30
C SER A 192 0.01 20.37 -11.58
N SER A 193 1.03 19.58 -11.88
CA SER A 193 1.78 19.65 -13.13
C SER A 193 2.71 18.44 -13.31
N HIS A 194 3.06 18.13 -14.56
CA HIS A 194 4.04 17.10 -14.87
C HIS A 194 5.42 17.43 -14.27
N GLU A 195 5.80 18.71 -14.27
CA GLU A 195 7.06 19.21 -13.74
C GLU A 195 7.16 18.99 -12.22
N GLN A 196 6.07 19.19 -11.47
CA GLN A 196 6.06 18.92 -10.02
C GLN A 196 6.21 17.42 -9.73
N LEU A 197 5.52 16.55 -10.48
CA LEU A 197 5.68 15.10 -10.31
C LEU A 197 7.13 14.66 -10.61
N GLN A 198 7.72 15.17 -11.69
CA GLN A 198 9.10 14.86 -12.06
C GLN A 198 10.11 15.39 -11.03
N ALA A 199 9.90 16.59 -10.49
CA ALA A 199 10.73 17.13 -9.42
C ALA A 199 10.66 16.24 -8.17
N TYR A 200 9.46 15.77 -7.81
CA TYR A 200 9.28 14.86 -6.69
C TYR A 200 9.96 13.50 -6.92
N GLU A 201 9.89 12.94 -8.13
CA GLU A 201 10.64 11.73 -8.50
C GLU A 201 12.15 11.90 -8.25
N GLN A 202 12.73 13.05 -8.67
CA GLN A 202 14.15 13.32 -8.46
C GLN A 202 14.52 13.47 -6.98
N GLU A 203 13.64 14.04 -6.16
CA GLU A 203 13.82 14.10 -4.72
C GLU A 203 13.85 12.70 -4.09
N VAL A 204 12.90 11.82 -4.46
CA VAL A 204 12.86 10.44 -3.98
C VAL A 204 14.14 9.67 -4.35
N ILE A 205 14.71 9.94 -5.53
CA ILE A 205 15.99 9.38 -5.96
C ILE A 205 17.16 9.94 -5.13
N ALA A 206 17.22 11.27 -4.96
CA ALA A 206 18.30 11.94 -4.24
C ALA A 206 18.37 11.54 -2.76
N GLU A 207 17.22 11.26 -2.15
CA GLU A 207 17.12 10.76 -0.77
C GLU A 207 17.39 9.26 -0.64
N GLY A 208 17.68 8.56 -1.75
CA GLY A 208 17.95 7.13 -1.77
C GLY A 208 16.74 6.26 -1.41
N ARG A 209 15.52 6.82 -1.51
CA ARG A 209 14.27 6.12 -1.19
C ARG A 209 13.71 5.33 -2.39
N MET A 210 14.14 5.65 -3.60
CA MET A 210 13.63 5.04 -4.82
C MET A 210 13.83 3.50 -4.83
N SER A 211 12.71 2.78 -4.85
CA SER A 211 12.64 1.32 -5.01
C SER A 211 12.03 0.96 -6.37
N ARG A 212 12.04 -0.32 -6.74
CA ARG A 212 11.34 -0.78 -7.96
C ARG A 212 9.84 -0.47 -7.91
N GLY A 213 9.21 -0.65 -6.75
CA GLY A 213 7.79 -0.35 -6.55
C GLY A 213 7.47 1.14 -6.73
N LEU A 214 8.28 2.03 -6.14
CA LEU A 214 8.12 3.48 -6.34
C LEU A 214 8.35 3.89 -7.80
N ASN A 215 9.38 3.34 -8.44
CA ASN A 215 9.66 3.60 -9.85
C ASN A 215 8.46 3.20 -10.75
N ARG A 216 7.78 2.08 -10.46
CA ARG A 216 6.55 1.70 -11.16
C ARG A 216 5.43 2.72 -10.96
N ILE A 217 5.22 3.18 -9.73
CA ILE A 217 4.22 4.21 -9.42
C ILE A 217 4.48 5.47 -10.26
N PHE A 218 5.71 5.97 -10.26
CA PHE A 218 6.12 7.13 -11.05
C PHE A 218 5.93 6.91 -12.57
N ASN A 219 6.38 5.78 -13.10
CA ASN A 219 6.24 5.47 -14.52
C ASN A 219 4.77 5.35 -14.96
N SER A 220 3.91 4.74 -14.14
CA SER A 220 2.47 4.67 -14.39
C SER A 220 1.87 6.07 -14.54
N MET A 221 2.12 6.96 -13.57
CA MET A 221 1.56 8.33 -13.60
C MET A 221 2.14 9.21 -14.71
N MET A 222 3.40 8.97 -15.10
CA MET A 222 4.03 9.69 -16.20
C MET A 222 3.81 9.05 -17.56
N ASN A 223 3.03 7.97 -17.63
CA ASN A 223 2.78 7.19 -18.84
C ASN A 223 4.08 6.78 -19.56
N ARG A 224 5.09 6.39 -18.78
CA ARG A 224 6.39 5.90 -19.27
C ARG A 224 6.35 4.37 -19.35
N GLU A 225 6.96 3.81 -20.38
CA GLU A 225 7.26 2.37 -20.39
C GLU A 225 8.23 2.03 -19.26
N GLU A 226 8.08 0.83 -18.66
CA GLU A 226 9.00 0.35 -17.63
C GLU A 226 10.44 0.39 -18.17
N THR A 227 11.22 1.36 -17.68
CA THR A 227 12.61 1.50 -18.09
C THR A 227 13.49 0.58 -17.24
N SER A 228 14.53 0.00 -17.83
CA SER A 228 15.45 -0.95 -17.17
C SER A 228 16.42 -0.29 -16.16
N MET A 229 15.89 0.57 -15.27
CA MET A 229 16.67 1.18 -14.18
C MET A 229 17.31 0.15 -13.25
N PHE A 230 16.75 -1.06 -13.19
CA PHE A 230 17.20 -2.12 -12.30
C PHE A 230 17.45 -3.41 -13.10
N GLN A 231 18.56 -4.06 -12.81
CA GLN A 231 18.94 -5.34 -13.44
C GLN A 231 18.07 -6.50 -12.96
N THR A 232 17.98 -7.55 -13.78
CA THR A 232 17.38 -8.84 -13.41
C THR A 232 18.33 -9.63 -12.51
N SER A 233 17.77 -10.42 -11.58
CA SER A 233 18.53 -11.27 -10.66
C SER A 233 18.33 -12.74 -11.03
N ASP A 234 19.37 -13.56 -10.86
CA ASP A 234 19.32 -15.02 -11.05
C ASP A 234 18.59 -15.75 -9.91
N LEU A 235 18.26 -15.03 -8.84
CA LEU A 235 17.52 -15.56 -7.69
C LEU A 235 16.02 -15.64 -8.00
N ARG A 236 15.34 -16.63 -7.40
CA ARG A 236 13.88 -16.76 -7.49
C ARG A 236 13.21 -15.57 -6.79
N ALA A 237 12.65 -14.67 -7.59
CA ALA A 237 11.95 -13.50 -7.11
C ALA A 237 10.67 -13.90 -6.34
N VAL A 238 10.44 -13.23 -5.23
CA VAL A 238 9.17 -13.28 -4.52
C VAL A 238 8.15 -12.41 -5.27
N PRO A 239 6.93 -12.92 -5.51
CA PRO A 239 5.88 -12.10 -6.11
C PRO A 239 5.62 -10.80 -5.34
N PRO A 240 5.44 -9.66 -6.03
CA PRO A 240 5.04 -8.41 -5.41
C PRO A 240 3.75 -8.58 -4.58
N GLY A 241 3.68 -7.91 -3.43
CA GLY A 241 2.52 -7.99 -2.54
C GLY A 241 2.51 -9.16 -1.54
N ARG A 242 3.38 -10.18 -1.68
CA ARG A 242 3.47 -11.27 -0.69
C ARG A 242 3.93 -10.82 0.68
N PHE A 243 4.91 -9.93 0.73
CA PHE A 243 5.44 -9.42 1.99
C PHE A 243 5.26 -7.92 2.08
N GLN A 244 4.94 -7.45 3.29
CA GLN A 244 5.11 -6.07 3.69
C GLN A 244 6.40 -5.93 4.48
N VAL A 245 7.26 -5.00 4.06
CA VAL A 245 8.50 -4.61 4.75
C VAL A 245 8.16 -3.51 5.75
N LEU A 246 8.40 -3.76 7.03
CA LEU A 246 8.05 -2.87 8.12
C LEU A 246 9.29 -2.50 8.92
N ASP A 247 9.44 -1.21 9.22
CA ASP A 247 10.51 -0.71 10.09
C ASP A 247 10.16 -0.94 11.56
N VAL A 248 11.13 -1.48 12.31
CA VAL A 248 11.00 -1.76 13.75
C VAL A 248 11.54 -0.56 14.52
N ASP A 249 10.65 0.30 15.00
CA ASP A 249 11.04 1.51 15.74
C ASP A 249 11.57 1.18 17.15
N ASP A 250 10.94 0.20 17.81
CA ASP A 250 11.21 -0.15 19.20
C ASP A 250 11.48 -1.65 19.39
N ASN A 251 12.18 -1.95 20.47
CA ASN A 251 12.44 -3.31 20.90
C ASN A 251 11.15 -4.01 21.39
N ILE A 252 10.54 -4.86 20.57
CA ILE A 252 9.22 -5.46 20.84
C ILE A 252 9.16 -6.94 20.47
N SER A 253 8.20 -7.70 21.00
CA SER A 253 7.92 -9.06 20.53
C SER A 253 7.28 -9.05 19.13
N ILE A 254 7.49 -10.09 18.32
CA ILE A 254 6.81 -10.22 17.02
C ILE A 254 5.29 -10.08 17.18
N LYS A 255 4.69 -10.76 18.16
CA LYS A 255 3.23 -10.66 18.36
C LYS A 255 2.81 -9.22 18.69
N GLY A 256 3.55 -8.53 19.56
CA GLY A 256 3.30 -7.13 19.88
C GLY A 256 3.39 -6.24 18.65
N PHE A 257 4.49 -6.36 17.88
CA PHE A 257 4.73 -5.55 16.68
C PHE A 257 3.64 -5.73 15.62
N VAL A 258 3.25 -6.98 15.37
CA VAL A 258 2.19 -7.31 14.40
C VAL A 258 0.87 -6.67 14.83
N LEU A 259 0.46 -6.80 16.09
CA LEU A 259 -0.78 -6.20 16.58
C LEU A 259 -0.74 -4.67 16.60
N GLU A 260 0.39 -4.06 16.97
CA GLU A 260 0.56 -2.60 16.96
C GLU A 260 0.49 -2.00 15.55
N ASN A 261 0.92 -2.77 14.52
CA ASN A 261 0.81 -2.36 13.11
C ASN A 261 -0.55 -2.73 12.49
N GLY A 262 -1.54 -3.16 13.29
CA GLY A 262 -2.86 -3.51 12.80
C GLY A 262 -2.91 -4.81 11.99
N LEU A 263 -1.89 -5.65 12.10
CA LEU A 263 -1.78 -6.91 11.36
C LEU A 263 -2.34 -8.08 12.17
N TYR A 264 -2.79 -9.12 11.48
CA TYR A 264 -3.24 -10.36 12.13
C TYR A 264 -2.06 -11.26 12.51
N PHE A 265 -1.95 -11.63 13.78
CA PHE A 265 -0.89 -12.55 14.20
C PHE A 265 -1.18 -14.00 13.84
N LYS A 266 -0.31 -14.57 12.99
CA LYS A 266 -0.26 -16.01 12.69
C LYS A 266 1.18 -16.53 12.74
N ILE A 267 1.36 -17.69 13.35
CA ILE A 267 2.67 -18.35 13.42
C ILE A 267 3.20 -18.63 12.00
N GLY A 268 4.47 -18.32 11.76
CA GLY A 268 5.15 -18.57 10.49
C GLY A 268 5.03 -17.44 9.47
N ARG A 269 4.20 -16.41 9.70
CA ARG A 269 4.08 -15.25 8.80
C ARG A 269 5.12 -14.15 9.04
N GLY A 270 5.81 -14.18 10.17
CA GLY A 270 6.77 -13.15 10.55
C GLY A 270 8.21 -13.54 10.27
N PHE A 271 8.99 -12.64 9.67
CA PHE A 271 10.40 -12.84 9.38
C PHE A 271 11.21 -11.68 9.96
N TYR A 272 12.16 -12.01 10.83
CA TYR A 272 13.01 -11.02 11.49
C TYR A 272 14.33 -10.87 10.73
N GLU A 273 14.88 -9.66 10.74
CA GLU A 273 16.20 -9.42 10.19
C GLU A 273 17.29 -10.19 10.98
N PHE A 274 18.15 -10.88 10.25
CA PHE A 274 19.18 -11.75 10.80
C PHE A 274 20.45 -10.96 11.18
N THR A 275 20.43 -10.35 12.35
CA THR A 275 21.49 -9.43 12.81
C THR A 275 22.51 -10.03 13.78
N LYS A 276 22.29 -11.27 14.26
CA LYS A 276 23.18 -11.93 15.23
C LYS A 276 23.31 -13.42 14.97
N THR A 277 24.28 -14.07 15.59
CA THR A 277 24.51 -15.52 15.44
C THR A 277 23.33 -16.33 15.98
N GLU A 278 22.78 -17.22 15.17
CA GLU A 278 21.65 -18.07 15.56
C GLU A 278 21.71 -19.48 14.96
N THR A 279 21.00 -20.41 15.59
CA THR A 279 20.72 -21.73 15.03
C THR A 279 19.45 -21.66 14.19
N ILE A 280 19.58 -21.84 12.89
CA ILE A 280 18.47 -21.80 11.93
C ILE A 280 18.07 -23.24 11.58
N GLN A 281 16.81 -23.57 11.81
CA GLN A 281 16.25 -24.88 11.47
C GLN A 281 16.06 -25.05 9.96
N GLY A 282 16.22 -26.28 9.48
CA GLY A 282 16.16 -26.60 8.05
C GLY A 282 14.85 -26.25 7.35
N HIS A 283 13.73 -26.29 8.08
CA HIS A 283 12.41 -25.98 7.55
C HIS A 283 12.08 -24.48 7.51
N LYS A 284 12.91 -23.63 8.11
CA LYS A 284 12.65 -22.18 8.11
C LYS A 284 12.98 -21.59 6.76
N GLU A 285 12.09 -20.74 6.29
CA GLU A 285 12.31 -19.97 5.08
C GLU A 285 13.28 -18.81 5.31
N ILE A 286 14.04 -18.49 4.27
CA ILE A 286 14.99 -17.38 4.20
C ILE A 286 14.55 -16.49 3.05
N ILE A 287 14.43 -15.20 3.34
CA ILE A 287 14.15 -14.18 2.34
C ILE A 287 15.34 -13.22 2.29
N LEU A 288 15.82 -12.93 1.08
CA LEU A 288 16.83 -11.90 0.83
C LEU A 288 16.15 -10.68 0.23
N MET A 289 16.42 -9.50 0.77
CA MET A 289 15.98 -8.24 0.19
C MET A 289 17.18 -7.48 -0.37
N ASP A 290 17.15 -7.15 -1.65
CA ASP A 290 18.14 -6.25 -2.24
C ASP A 290 18.02 -4.87 -1.62
N LYS A 291 19.11 -4.35 -1.05
CA LYS A 291 19.10 -3.07 -0.33
C LYS A 291 18.86 -1.85 -1.23
N VAL A 292 19.08 -1.98 -2.54
CA VAL A 292 18.90 -0.90 -3.52
C VAL A 292 17.53 -1.00 -4.17
N THR A 293 17.16 -2.17 -4.69
CA THR A 293 15.93 -2.29 -5.48
C THR A 293 14.69 -2.53 -4.61
N GLY A 294 14.89 -3.07 -3.40
CA GLY A 294 13.83 -3.58 -2.54
C GLY A 294 13.27 -4.94 -2.98
N ASP A 295 13.83 -5.55 -4.04
CA ASP A 295 13.36 -6.84 -4.54
C ASP A 295 13.62 -7.94 -3.50
N LEU A 296 12.62 -8.80 -3.32
CA LEU A 296 12.66 -9.93 -2.40
C LEU A 296 12.93 -11.22 -3.17
N PHE A 297 13.76 -12.08 -2.59
CA PHE A 297 14.17 -13.35 -3.20
C PHE A 297 14.04 -14.48 -2.18
N GLU A 298 13.55 -15.63 -2.65
CA GLU A 298 13.29 -16.82 -1.83
C GLU A 298 13.97 -18.08 -2.39
N GLY A 299 13.76 -19.20 -1.69
CA GLY A 299 14.10 -20.53 -2.16
C GLY A 299 15.51 -21.00 -1.78
N GLN A 300 15.92 -22.10 -2.40
CA GLN A 300 17.13 -22.83 -2.02
C GLN A 300 18.41 -21.99 -2.24
N ALA A 301 18.47 -21.21 -3.33
CA ALA A 301 19.60 -20.32 -3.58
C ALA A 301 19.81 -19.28 -2.46
N ALA A 302 18.73 -18.72 -1.90
CA ALA A 302 18.81 -17.79 -0.77
C ALA A 302 19.41 -18.45 0.48
N ARG A 303 19.11 -19.74 0.72
CA ARG A 303 19.71 -20.52 1.82
C ARG A 303 21.19 -20.81 1.58
N GLU A 304 21.54 -21.22 0.36
CA GLU A 304 22.93 -21.54 -0.02
C GLU A 304 23.86 -20.34 0.09
N MET A 305 23.38 -19.13 -0.25
CA MET A 305 24.13 -17.89 -0.07
C MET A 305 24.50 -17.58 1.40
N LEU A 306 23.75 -18.14 2.35
CA LEU A 306 24.06 -18.05 3.78
C LEU A 306 24.89 -19.23 4.31
N GLY A 307 25.29 -20.16 3.44
CA GLY A 307 25.95 -21.40 3.83
C GLY A 307 25.03 -22.36 4.58
N LEU A 308 23.72 -22.35 4.26
CA LEU A 308 22.72 -23.25 4.84
C LEU A 308 22.33 -24.35 3.82
N PRO A 309 22.88 -25.58 3.94
CA PRO A 309 22.42 -26.70 3.13
C PRO A 309 20.92 -26.95 3.27
N GLU A 310 20.30 -27.50 2.22
CA GLU A 310 18.87 -27.82 2.20
C GLU A 310 18.48 -28.72 3.38
N GLY A 311 17.38 -28.40 4.07
CA GLY A 311 16.86 -29.19 5.18
C GLY A 311 17.75 -29.25 6.44
N SER A 312 18.95 -28.67 6.42
CA SER A 312 19.89 -28.75 7.53
C SER A 312 19.63 -27.71 8.62
N THR A 313 19.86 -28.11 9.87
CA THR A 313 19.87 -27.18 11.01
C THR A 313 21.30 -26.79 11.32
N VAL A 314 21.63 -25.50 11.15
CA VAL A 314 23.01 -25.02 11.27
C VAL A 314 23.04 -23.77 12.14
N ARG A 315 24.09 -23.67 12.96
CA ARG A 315 24.42 -22.44 13.70
C ARG A 315 25.30 -21.56 12.83
N ILE A 316 24.76 -20.44 12.36
CA ILE A 316 25.46 -19.51 11.49
C ILE A 316 25.55 -18.12 12.12
N LYS A 317 26.59 -17.38 11.74
CA LYS A 317 26.69 -15.93 12.01
C LYS A 317 26.08 -15.19 10.81
N PRO A 318 25.61 -13.94 10.98
CA PRO A 318 25.27 -13.09 9.85
C PRO A 318 26.49 -13.02 8.93
N ASN A 319 26.36 -13.56 7.72
CA ASN A 319 27.38 -13.43 6.70
C ASN A 319 27.23 -12.05 6.07
N ASN A 320 28.34 -11.41 5.68
CA ASN A 320 28.28 -10.07 5.10
C ASN A 320 27.83 -10.17 3.64
N LEU A 321 26.54 -10.44 3.42
CA LEU A 321 25.90 -10.24 2.13
C LEU A 321 25.69 -8.73 1.96
N GLU A 322 26.73 -8.00 1.57
CA GLU A 322 26.72 -6.52 1.55
C GLU A 322 25.51 -5.96 0.77
N LYS A 323 25.13 -6.64 -0.31
CA LYS A 323 23.98 -6.31 -1.17
C LYS A 323 22.60 -6.59 -0.56
N TYR A 324 22.49 -7.52 0.39
CA TYR A 324 21.21 -8.06 0.84
C TYR A 324 20.95 -7.85 2.34
N THR A 325 19.72 -7.49 2.68
CA THR A 325 19.19 -7.69 4.03
C THR A 325 18.61 -9.10 4.12
N VAL A 326 18.93 -9.82 5.19
CA VAL A 326 18.59 -11.24 5.34
C VAL A 326 17.48 -11.37 6.36
N PHE A 327 16.39 -12.04 5.98
CA PHE A 327 15.26 -12.30 6.86
C PHE A 327 15.08 -13.80 7.09
N VAL A 328 14.81 -14.16 8.35
CA VAL A 328 14.61 -15.54 8.76
C VAL A 328 13.20 -15.70 9.30
N GLN A 329 12.49 -16.72 8.82
CA GLN A 329 11.16 -17.03 9.31
C GLN A 329 11.16 -17.32 10.83
N SER A 330 10.20 -16.74 11.54
CA SER A 330 9.94 -17.02 12.94
C SER A 330 8.66 -17.83 13.12
N THR A 331 8.77 -18.90 13.91
CA THR A 331 7.64 -19.65 14.46
C THR A 331 7.32 -19.26 15.91
N SER A 332 8.02 -18.24 16.45
CA SER A 332 7.85 -17.78 17.82
C SER A 332 7.11 -16.44 17.89
N ALA A 333 6.04 -16.41 18.69
CA ALA A 333 5.31 -15.17 19.02
C ALA A 333 6.15 -14.19 19.86
N ASN A 334 6.99 -14.73 20.75
CA ASN A 334 7.72 -13.97 21.76
C ASN A 334 9.14 -13.59 21.32
N ARG A 335 9.55 -13.97 20.11
CA ARG A 335 10.84 -13.53 19.57
C ARG A 335 10.86 -12.00 19.54
N LYS A 336 11.95 -11.45 20.07
CA LYS A 336 12.17 -10.00 20.15
C LYS A 336 12.72 -9.48 18.82
N LEU A 337 12.02 -8.53 18.23
CA LEU A 337 12.49 -7.66 17.17
C LEU A 337 13.36 -6.55 17.79
N ILE A 338 14.37 -6.12 17.05
CA ILE A 338 15.35 -5.15 17.53
C ILE A 338 15.07 -3.80 16.88
N ALA A 339 15.05 -2.72 17.66
CA ALA A 339 14.91 -1.36 17.14
C ALA A 339 15.96 -1.07 16.04
N GLY A 340 15.53 -0.39 14.98
CA GLY A 340 16.35 -0.07 13.81
C GLY A 340 16.53 -1.22 12.81
N THR A 341 15.91 -2.37 13.04
CA THR A 341 15.87 -3.48 12.05
C THR A 341 14.57 -3.46 11.25
N LYS A 342 14.49 -4.30 10.23
CA LYS A 342 13.28 -4.54 9.45
C LYS A 342 12.60 -5.85 9.85
N PHE A 343 11.30 -5.92 9.58
CA PHE A 343 10.48 -7.11 9.73
C PHE A 343 9.68 -7.33 8.44
N LEU A 344 9.69 -8.55 7.91
CA LEU A 344 8.76 -8.93 6.85
C LEU A 344 7.54 -9.59 7.48
N TYR A 345 6.37 -9.13 7.06
CA TYR A 345 5.11 -9.80 7.33
C TYR A 345 4.54 -10.38 6.04
N GLU A 346 4.34 -11.70 6.02
CA GLU A 346 3.65 -12.38 4.91
C GLU A 346 2.16 -12.07 4.97
N VAL A 347 1.64 -11.43 3.93
CA VAL A 347 0.22 -11.06 3.84
C VAL A 347 -0.62 -12.31 3.52
N GLU A 348 -1.87 -12.31 3.96
CA GLU A 348 -2.85 -13.36 3.64
C GLU A 348 -2.98 -13.52 2.11
N ASP A 349 -3.39 -14.71 1.67
CA ASP A 349 -3.76 -15.06 0.28
C ASP A 349 -2.66 -15.42 -0.73
N TRP A 350 -1.48 -15.80 -0.27
CA TRP A 350 -0.55 -16.59 -1.10
C TRP A 350 -0.70 -18.08 -0.80
N HIS A 351 -1.29 -18.83 -1.74
CA HIS A 351 -1.53 -20.27 -1.63
C HIS A 351 -0.30 -21.01 -1.08
N ARG A 352 -0.44 -21.52 0.14
CA ARG A 352 0.35 -22.63 0.67
C ARG A 352 -0.57 -23.81 0.95
#